data_AF-A0A1F6ECQ3-F1
#
_entry.id   AF-A0A1F6ECQ3-F1
#
_cell.length_a   1.000
_cell.length_b   1.000
_cell.length_c   1.000
_cell.angle_alpha   90.00
_cell.angle_beta   90.00
_cell.angle_gamma   90.00
#
_symmetry.space_group_name_H-M   'P 1'
#
loop_
_entity.id
_entity.type
_entity.pdbx_description
1 polymer ?
#
loop_
_entity_poly.entity_id
_entity_poly.type
_entity_poly.pdbx_seq_one_letter_code
_entity_poly.pdbx_strand_id
1 'polypeptide(L)'
;MNNFPNRRQFGFTLIELLVIVAIIGILSSVIIIFLNIARNKGDDAKVKTQLSSARATAEIYYDTNKHYSPVGTIADSCSVGMFTNTTSGMSAYMNTANYPAGTTITCHHNATAGASASAYSIDAKLSTTDGGYWCIDNTGVSKRNTTVQGAGDVTCK
;
A
#
# COMPACT_ATOMS: atom_id res chain seq x y z
N MET A 1 -4.38 -59.81 37.67
CA MET A 1 -2.99 -59.32 37.62
C MET A 1 -2.74 -58.85 36.19
N ASN A 2 -2.81 -57.54 35.93
CA ASN A 2 -2.65 -57.01 34.57
C ASN A 2 -1.17 -56.73 34.32
N ASN A 3 -0.57 -57.57 33.48
CA ASN A 3 0.83 -57.48 33.10
C ASN A 3 0.95 -56.51 31.92
N PHE A 4 1.35 -55.26 32.19
CA PHE A 4 1.58 -54.27 31.14
C PHE A 4 2.98 -54.48 30.53
N PRO A 5 3.10 -54.83 29.23
CA PRO A 5 4.39 -55.06 28.59
C PRO A 5 5.20 -53.76 28.54
N ASN A 6 6.41 -53.81 29.12
CA ASN A 6 7.35 -52.70 29.21
C ASN A 6 7.90 -52.36 27.81
N ARG A 7 7.34 -51.34 27.16
CA ARG A 7 7.83 -50.84 25.87
C ARG A 7 9.10 -50.04 26.12
N ARG A 8 10.24 -50.56 25.66
CA ARG A 8 11.52 -49.83 25.66
C ARG A 8 11.34 -48.55 24.85
N GLN A 9 11.51 -47.40 25.50
CA GLN A 9 11.55 -46.12 24.79
C GLN A 9 12.94 -45.93 24.20
N PHE A 10 13.00 -45.84 22.87
CA PHE A 10 14.21 -45.46 22.15
C PHE A 10 14.35 -43.94 22.26
N GLY A 11 15.43 -43.46 22.88
CA GLY A 11 15.77 -42.04 22.92
C GLY A 11 16.46 -41.60 21.63
N PHE A 12 16.31 -40.33 21.26
CA PHE A 12 17.05 -39.72 20.16
C PHE A 12 18.55 -39.65 20.47
N THR A 13 19.39 -39.84 19.47
CA THR A 13 20.84 -39.65 19.61
C THR A 13 21.19 -38.16 19.57
N LEU A 14 22.26 -37.78 20.29
CA LEU A 14 22.76 -36.39 20.24
C LEU A 14 23.16 -35.97 18.83
N ILE A 15 23.67 -36.90 18.01
CA ILE A 15 24.06 -36.62 16.64
C ILE A 15 22.84 -36.41 15.72
N GLU A 16 21.74 -37.14 15.92
CA GLU A 16 20.50 -36.90 15.18
C GLU A 16 19.94 -35.51 15.47
N LEU A 17 19.90 -35.11 16.74
CA LEU A 17 19.39 -33.79 17.12
C LEU A 17 20.29 -32.68 16.57
N LEU A 18 21.61 -32.88 16.58
CA LEU A 18 22.59 -31.93 16.05
C LEU A 18 22.46 -31.74 14.52
N VAL A 19 22.26 -32.82 13.76
CA VAL A 19 22.05 -32.73 12.30
C VAL A 19 20.74 -32.02 11.97
N ILE A 20 19.68 -32.26 12.74
CA ILE A 20 18.37 -31.64 12.50
C ILE A 20 18.44 -30.12 12.66
N VAL A 21 19.03 -29.63 13.75
CA VAL A 21 19.16 -28.18 13.96
C VAL A 21 20.07 -27.53 12.92
N ALA A 22 21.10 -28.26 12.44
CA ALA A 22 21.94 -27.79 11.35
C ALA A 22 21.14 -27.62 10.04
N ILE A 23 20.31 -28.59 9.67
CA ILE A 23 19.48 -28.53 8.46
C ILE A 23 18.42 -27.43 8.57
N ILE A 24 17.72 -27.33 9.72
CA ILE A 24 16.74 -26.26 9.95
C ILE A 24 17.40 -24.88 9.85
N GLY A 25 18.63 -24.73 10.39
CA GLY A 25 19.42 -23.51 10.27
C GLY A 25 19.62 -23.09 8.81
N ILE A 26 20.08 -24.02 7.95
CA ILE A 26 20.32 -23.75 6.53
C ILE A 26 19.01 -23.36 5.84
N LEU A 27 17.93 -24.12 6.02
CA LEU A 27 16.65 -23.87 5.38
C LEU A 27 16.02 -22.54 5.84
N SER A 28 16.14 -22.20 7.13
CA SER A 28 15.57 -20.97 7.68
C SER A 28 16.16 -19.70 7.07
N SER A 29 17.45 -19.72 6.73
CA SER A 29 18.15 -18.56 6.15
C SER A 29 17.56 -18.13 4.80
N VAL A 30 17.22 -19.12 3.96
CA VAL A 30 16.65 -18.90 2.63
C VAL A 30 15.19 -18.43 2.73
N ILE A 31 14.42 -19.00 3.66
CA ILE A 31 12.99 -18.70 3.84
C ILE A 31 12.76 -17.23 4.23
N ILE A 32 13.64 -16.64 5.04
CA ILE A 32 13.50 -15.24 5.48
C ILE A 32 13.53 -14.27 4.29
N ILE A 33 14.39 -14.51 3.31
CA ILE A 33 14.49 -13.68 2.10
C ILE A 33 13.18 -13.75 1.32
N PHE A 34 12.66 -14.97 1.09
CA PHE A 34 11.40 -15.16 0.37
C PHE A 34 10.20 -14.55 1.10
N LEU A 35 10.15 -14.66 2.42
CA LEU A 35 9.11 -14.07 3.22
C LEU A 35 9.08 -12.54 3.09
N ASN A 36 10.25 -11.89 3.11
CA ASN A 36 10.33 -10.44 2.91
C ASN A 36 9.85 -10.00 1.52
N ILE A 37 10.22 -10.74 0.46
CA ILE A 37 9.74 -10.48 -0.90
C ILE A 37 8.21 -10.65 -0.98
N ALA A 38 7.67 -11.71 -0.38
CA ALA A 38 6.23 -11.98 -0.38
C ALA A 38 5.45 -10.90 0.38
N ARG A 39 5.96 -10.45 1.54
CA ARG A 39 5.38 -9.35 2.31
C ARG A 39 5.36 -8.05 1.52
N ASN A 40 6.48 -7.66 0.91
CA ASN A 40 6.55 -6.45 0.10
C ASN A 40 5.56 -6.48 -1.08
N LYS A 41 5.39 -7.64 -1.73
CA LYS A 41 4.38 -7.81 -2.79
C LYS A 41 2.94 -7.69 -2.26
N GLY A 42 2.67 -8.20 -1.07
CA GLY A 42 1.37 -8.06 -0.40
C GLY A 42 1.08 -6.61 -0.01
N ASP A 43 2.08 -5.92 0.50
CA ASP A 43 2.01 -4.50 0.83
C ASP A 43 1.71 -3.66 -0.42
N ASP A 44 2.42 -3.88 -1.52
CA ASP A 44 2.15 -3.23 -2.80
C ASP A 44 0.73 -3.51 -3.32
N ALA A 45 0.24 -4.74 -3.21
CA ALA A 45 -1.12 -5.10 -3.61
C ALA A 45 -2.17 -4.35 -2.76
N LYS A 46 -1.90 -4.18 -1.46
CA LYS A 46 -2.72 -3.38 -0.56
C LYS A 46 -2.73 -1.91 -1.02
N VAL A 47 -1.56 -1.32 -1.31
CA VAL A 47 -1.46 0.07 -1.82
C VAL A 47 -2.32 0.25 -3.08
N LYS A 48 -2.15 -0.63 -4.07
CA LYS A 48 -2.89 -0.58 -5.35
C LYS A 48 -4.40 -0.67 -5.15
N THR A 49 -4.85 -1.55 -4.25
CA THR A 49 -6.27 -1.75 -3.94
C THR A 49 -6.88 -0.54 -3.24
N GLN A 50 -6.14 0.03 -2.29
CA GLN A 50 -6.55 1.25 -1.58
C GLN A 50 -6.69 2.42 -2.56
N LEU A 51 -5.70 2.65 -3.42
CA LEU A 51 -5.78 3.71 -4.45
C LEU A 51 -6.91 3.46 -5.45
N SER A 52 -7.12 2.23 -5.93
CA SER A 52 -8.25 1.93 -6.81
C SER A 52 -9.60 2.26 -6.16
N SER A 53 -9.74 2.01 -4.86
CA SER A 53 -10.95 2.34 -4.10
C SER A 53 -11.07 3.85 -3.88
N ALA A 54 -9.94 4.52 -3.68
CA ALA A 54 -9.85 5.97 -3.59
C ALA A 54 -10.36 6.64 -4.87
N ARG A 55 -10.04 6.11 -6.06
CA ARG A 55 -10.60 6.62 -7.33
C ARG A 55 -12.12 6.52 -7.37
N ALA A 56 -12.68 5.34 -7.09
CA ALA A 56 -14.14 5.17 -7.10
C ALA A 56 -14.83 6.16 -6.14
N THR A 57 -14.21 6.38 -4.97
CA THR A 57 -14.68 7.35 -3.98
C THR A 57 -14.56 8.79 -4.46
N ALA A 58 -13.48 9.14 -5.16
CA ALA A 58 -13.28 10.44 -5.77
C ALA A 58 -14.34 10.74 -6.84
N GLU A 59 -14.72 9.76 -7.66
CA GLU A 59 -15.80 9.92 -8.65
C GLU A 59 -17.17 10.16 -7.99
N ILE A 60 -17.49 9.45 -6.91
CA ILE A 60 -18.72 9.69 -6.12
C ILE A 60 -18.73 11.12 -5.57
N TYR A 61 -17.58 11.60 -5.09
CA TYR A 61 -17.43 12.98 -4.62
C TYR A 61 -17.65 13.97 -5.77
N TYR A 62 -17.07 13.73 -6.95
CA TYR A 62 -17.22 14.59 -8.11
C TYR A 62 -18.67 14.64 -8.59
N ASP A 63 -19.41 13.54 -8.55
CA ASP A 63 -20.81 13.55 -8.97
C ASP A 63 -21.66 14.49 -8.09
N THR A 64 -21.37 14.56 -6.78
CA THR A 64 -22.10 15.44 -5.86
C THR A 64 -21.65 16.90 -5.96
N ASN A 65 -20.34 17.15 -6.02
CA ASN A 65 -19.78 18.50 -5.85
C ASN A 65 -19.39 19.16 -7.18
N LYS A 66 -19.31 18.39 -8.27
CA LYS A 66 -18.86 18.80 -9.61
C LYS A 66 -17.44 19.38 -9.65
N HIS A 67 -16.61 19.01 -8.68
CA HIS A 67 -15.18 19.30 -8.62
C HIS A 67 -14.48 18.28 -7.73
N TYR A 68 -13.15 18.22 -7.77
CA TYR A 68 -12.32 17.39 -6.87
C TYR A 68 -11.75 18.18 -5.67
N SER A 69 -11.60 19.49 -5.83
CA SER A 69 -11.09 20.43 -4.83
C SER A 69 -11.76 21.79 -5.07
N PRO A 70 -12.24 22.51 -4.06
CA PRO A 70 -12.90 23.78 -4.24
C PRO A 70 -11.89 24.87 -4.63
N VAL A 71 -12.41 25.94 -5.24
CA VAL A 71 -11.65 27.15 -5.58
C VAL A 71 -10.82 27.67 -4.41
N GLY A 72 -9.62 28.15 -4.70
CA GLY A 72 -8.75 28.76 -3.70
C GLY A 72 -7.92 27.77 -2.88
N THR A 73 -8.16 26.46 -3.01
CA THR A 73 -7.21 25.44 -2.56
C THR A 73 -6.13 25.29 -3.62
N ILE A 74 -4.95 25.84 -3.39
CA ILE A 74 -3.82 25.82 -4.34
C ILE A 74 -2.69 24.87 -3.90
N ALA A 75 -2.80 24.29 -2.71
CA ALA A 75 -1.80 23.38 -2.19
C ALA A 75 -2.14 21.93 -2.56
N ASP A 76 -1.24 21.29 -3.31
CA ASP A 76 -1.27 19.85 -3.56
C ASP A 76 -1.17 19.09 -2.23
N SER A 77 -2.31 18.66 -1.70
CA SER A 77 -2.39 17.98 -0.41
C SER A 77 -3.52 16.96 -0.37
N CYS A 78 -3.18 15.75 0.09
CA CYS A 78 -4.15 14.70 0.36
C CYS A 78 -5.04 14.99 1.59
N SER A 79 -4.61 15.90 2.46
CA SER A 79 -5.26 16.15 3.75
C SER A 79 -5.95 17.51 3.83
N VAL A 80 -5.60 18.43 2.93
CA VAL A 80 -6.11 19.80 2.95
C VAL A 80 -6.63 20.17 1.58
N GLY A 81 -7.93 20.41 1.51
CA GLY A 81 -8.59 21.05 0.37
C GLY A 81 -8.92 20.15 -0.83
N MET A 82 -8.24 19.02 -1.05
CA MET A 82 -8.85 17.96 -1.88
C MET A 82 -9.97 17.27 -1.12
N PHE A 83 -11.10 17.01 -1.79
CA PHE A 83 -12.23 16.27 -1.24
C PHE A 83 -12.75 16.84 0.10
N THR A 84 -13.01 18.16 0.16
CA THR A 84 -13.37 18.90 1.39
C THR A 84 -14.60 18.39 2.14
N ASN A 85 -15.37 17.45 1.56
CA ASN A 85 -16.46 16.77 2.23
C ASN A 85 -16.01 15.44 2.84
N THR A 86 -16.06 15.33 4.16
CA THR A 86 -15.77 14.10 4.92
C THR A 86 -16.75 12.95 4.64
N THR A 87 -17.88 13.22 3.97
CA THR A 87 -18.94 12.24 3.68
C THR A 87 -18.56 11.26 2.56
N SER A 88 -17.62 11.63 1.68
CA SER A 88 -17.16 10.70 0.62
C SER A 88 -16.41 9.50 1.21
N GLY A 89 -15.86 9.61 2.43
CA GLY A 89 -14.98 8.59 2.99
C GLY A 89 -13.55 8.65 2.43
N MET A 90 -13.24 9.65 1.58
CA MET A 90 -11.92 9.79 0.96
C MET A 90 -10.79 9.98 1.97
N SER A 91 -11.09 10.56 3.14
CA SER A 91 -10.13 10.71 4.24
C SER A 91 -9.57 9.37 4.73
N ALA A 92 -10.34 8.28 4.67
CA ALA A 92 -9.86 6.95 5.03
C ALA A 92 -8.82 6.42 4.04
N TYR A 93 -8.99 6.71 2.75
CA TYR A 93 -8.05 6.31 1.71
C TYR A 93 -6.81 7.20 1.64
N MET A 94 -6.88 8.44 2.13
CA MET A 94 -5.75 9.37 2.23
C MET A 94 -4.99 9.28 3.56
N ASN A 95 -5.51 8.51 4.53
CA ASN A 95 -4.83 8.29 5.80
C ASN A 95 -3.67 7.30 5.62
N THR A 96 -2.44 7.81 5.69
CA THR A 96 -1.21 7.01 5.58
C THR A 96 -1.10 5.90 6.63
N ALA A 97 -1.76 6.01 7.78
CA ALA A 97 -1.80 4.95 8.79
C ALA A 97 -2.52 3.68 8.32
N ASN A 98 -3.36 3.78 7.29
CA ASN A 98 -4.04 2.62 6.69
C ASN A 98 -3.15 1.86 5.69
N TYR A 99 -1.98 2.39 5.34
CA TYR A 99 -1.04 1.83 4.38
C TYR A 99 0.10 1.06 5.07
N PRO A 100 0.83 0.20 4.33
CA PRO A 100 2.05 -0.41 4.83
C PRO A 100 3.06 0.64 5.31
N ALA A 101 3.87 0.27 6.32
CA ALA A 101 4.87 1.16 6.89
C ALA A 101 5.85 1.69 5.82
N GLY A 102 6.16 2.99 5.87
CA GLY A 102 7.04 3.65 4.90
C GLY A 102 6.35 4.08 3.60
N THR A 103 5.05 3.79 3.42
CA THR A 103 4.25 4.33 2.31
C THR A 103 4.00 5.82 2.54
N THR A 104 4.31 6.63 1.54
CA THR A 104 3.92 8.04 1.48
C THR A 104 2.88 8.21 0.38
N ILE A 105 1.84 9.01 0.65
CA ILE A 105 0.80 9.34 -0.32
C ILE A 105 0.99 10.80 -0.70
N THR A 106 1.00 11.09 -1.99
CA THR A 106 1.08 12.43 -2.55
C THR A 106 -0.13 12.63 -3.46
N CYS A 107 -0.77 13.79 -3.37
CA CYS A 107 -1.95 14.10 -4.16
C CYS A 107 -1.75 15.41 -4.86
N HIS A 108 -2.15 15.46 -6.13
CA HIS A 108 -2.09 16.66 -6.95
C HIS A 108 -3.46 16.97 -7.55
N HIS A 109 -3.71 18.26 -7.76
CA HIS A 109 -4.93 18.73 -8.40
C HIS A 109 -4.67 19.96 -9.28
N ASN A 110 -5.59 20.28 -10.18
CA ASN A 110 -5.47 21.43 -11.07
C ASN A 110 -6.29 22.67 -10.64
N ALA A 111 -6.76 22.73 -9.38
CA ALA A 111 -7.42 23.94 -8.88
C ALA A 111 -6.48 25.15 -8.95
N THR A 112 -7.07 26.32 -9.20
CA THR A 112 -6.37 27.60 -9.21
C THR A 112 -7.05 28.58 -8.25
N ALA A 113 -6.44 29.74 -8.03
CA ALA A 113 -7.02 30.78 -7.17
C ALA A 113 -8.45 31.20 -7.58
N GLY A 114 -8.82 31.01 -8.86
CA GLY A 114 -10.14 31.37 -9.40
C GLY A 114 -11.01 30.20 -9.86
N ALA A 115 -10.54 28.94 -9.78
CA ALA A 115 -11.30 27.79 -10.26
C ALA A 115 -11.09 26.53 -9.39
N SER A 116 -12.16 25.76 -9.20
CA SER A 116 -12.12 24.44 -8.58
C SER A 116 -11.37 23.42 -9.46
N ALA A 117 -10.83 22.36 -8.86
CA ALA A 117 -10.15 21.30 -9.60
C ALA A 117 -11.14 20.45 -10.39
N SER A 118 -10.82 20.24 -11.67
CA SER A 118 -11.52 19.32 -12.58
C SER A 118 -10.77 18.00 -12.80
N ALA A 119 -9.52 17.92 -12.32
CA ALA A 119 -8.65 16.76 -12.48
C ALA A 119 -7.78 16.57 -11.24
N TYR A 120 -7.33 15.34 -11.03
CA TYR A 120 -6.46 14.98 -9.92
C TYR A 120 -5.57 13.78 -10.24
N SER A 121 -4.46 13.67 -9.53
CA SER A 121 -3.65 12.44 -9.44
C SER A 121 -3.30 12.13 -7.99
N ILE A 122 -3.06 10.85 -7.70
CA ILE A 122 -2.62 10.36 -6.40
C ILE A 122 -1.54 9.32 -6.60
N ASP A 123 -0.38 9.56 -6.00
CA ASP A 123 0.74 8.66 -5.94
C ASP A 123 0.86 8.05 -4.55
N ALA A 124 1.16 6.76 -4.50
CA ALA A 124 1.59 6.11 -3.26
C ALA A 124 2.89 5.36 -3.47
N LYS A 125 3.85 5.57 -2.58
CA LYS A 125 5.14 4.87 -2.61
C LYS A 125 4.94 3.37 -2.39
N LEU A 126 5.60 2.55 -3.20
CA LEU A 126 5.58 1.09 -3.08
C LEU A 126 6.67 0.59 -2.11
N SER A 127 6.42 -0.55 -1.49
CA SER A 127 7.30 -1.20 -0.51
C SER A 127 8.39 -2.07 -1.17
N THR A 128 8.31 -2.30 -2.49
CA THR A 128 9.35 -3.03 -3.23
C THR A 128 10.71 -2.35 -3.16
N THR A 129 11.77 -3.17 -3.12
CA THR A 129 13.17 -2.74 -3.03
C THR A 129 13.61 -1.84 -4.18
N ASP A 130 13.02 -2.02 -5.37
CA ASP A 130 13.28 -1.20 -6.56
C ASP A 130 12.71 0.23 -6.47
N GLY A 131 12.04 0.55 -5.35
CA GLY A 131 11.35 1.82 -5.15
C GLY A 131 10.19 2.02 -6.13
N GLY A 132 9.78 3.28 -6.27
CA GLY A 132 8.72 3.70 -7.17
C GLY A 132 7.38 3.97 -6.50
N TYR A 133 6.46 4.47 -7.31
CA TYR A 133 5.16 4.95 -6.92
C TYR A 133 4.09 4.26 -7.76
N TRP A 134 2.94 4.01 -7.17
CA TRP A 134 1.73 3.68 -7.90
C TRP A 134 0.89 4.93 -8.02
N CYS A 135 0.69 5.39 -9.25
CA CYS A 135 -0.10 6.56 -9.59
C CYS A 135 -1.48 6.12 -10.05
N ILE A 136 -2.51 6.85 -9.60
CA ILE A 136 -3.85 6.84 -10.17
C ILE A 136 -4.30 8.26 -10.52
N ASP A 137 -5.09 8.41 -11.58
CA ASP A 137 -5.72 9.70 -11.92
C ASP A 137 -7.22 9.58 -12.18
N ASN A 138 -7.85 10.74 -12.39
CA ASN A 138 -9.28 10.89 -12.69
C ASN A 138 -9.66 10.42 -14.10
N THR A 139 -8.70 10.10 -14.97
CA THR A 139 -8.98 9.57 -16.31
C THR A 139 -9.10 8.04 -16.32
N GLY A 140 -8.88 7.40 -15.17
CA GLY A 140 -8.93 5.96 -15.00
C GLY A 140 -7.57 5.27 -15.16
N VAL A 141 -6.48 6.02 -15.44
CA VAL A 141 -5.15 5.45 -15.62
C VAL A 141 -4.54 5.08 -14.28
N SER A 142 -4.04 3.85 -14.19
CA SER A 142 -3.24 3.36 -13.07
C SER A 142 -1.87 2.90 -13.59
N LYS A 143 -0.77 3.47 -13.06
CA LYS A 143 0.57 3.19 -13.58
C LYS A 143 1.62 3.16 -12.48
N ARG A 144 2.67 2.34 -12.68
CA ARG A 144 3.86 2.37 -11.82
C ARG A 144 4.87 3.35 -12.38
N ASN A 145 5.33 4.25 -11.52
CA ASN A 145 6.28 5.30 -11.83
C ASN A 145 7.54 5.16 -10.99
N THR A 146 8.67 5.67 -11.49
CA THR A 146 9.95 5.67 -10.76
C THR A 146 10.09 6.88 -9.85
N THR A 147 9.41 7.98 -10.19
CA THR A 147 9.33 9.21 -9.41
C THR A 147 7.88 9.55 -9.08
N VAL A 148 7.68 10.34 -8.03
CA VAL A 148 6.39 10.96 -7.73
C VAL A 148 6.05 11.98 -8.83
N GLN A 149 4.76 12.27 -9.04
CA GLN A 149 4.34 13.33 -9.94
C GLN A 149 4.84 14.71 -9.47
N GLY A 150 4.97 15.63 -10.42
CA GLY A 150 5.28 17.03 -10.13
C GLY A 150 4.06 17.76 -9.56
N ALA A 151 4.29 18.93 -8.96
CA ALA A 151 3.19 19.77 -8.50
C ALA A 151 2.25 20.15 -9.67
N GLY A 152 0.94 20.00 -9.47
CA GLY A 152 -0.09 20.21 -10.51
C GLY A 152 -0.16 19.16 -11.61
N ASP A 153 0.69 18.12 -11.60
CA ASP A 153 0.61 17.02 -12.58
C ASP A 153 -0.54 16.08 -12.24
N VAL A 154 -1.69 16.29 -12.88
CA VAL A 154 -2.93 15.53 -12.67
C VAL A 154 -3.08 14.32 -13.59
N THR A 155 -2.00 13.86 -14.22
CA THR A 155 -2.03 12.72 -15.15
C THR A 155 -0.88 11.78 -14.85
N CYS A 156 -1.18 10.49 -14.72
CA CYS A 156 -0.18 9.48 -14.47
C CYS A 156 0.69 9.23 -15.70
N LYS A 157 1.86 9.86 -15.72
CA LYS A 157 2.88 9.70 -16.78
C LYS A 157 3.72 8.45 -16.62
#